data_AF-A0A820LAF0-F1
#
_entry.id   AF-A0A820LAF0-F1
#
_cell.length_a   1.000
_cell.length_b   1.000
_cell.length_c   1.000
_cell.angle_alpha   90.00
_cell.angle_beta   90.00
_cell.angle_gamma   90.00
#
_symmetry.space_group_name_H-M   'P 1'
#
loop_
_entity.id
_entity.type
_entity.pdbx_description
1 polymer ?
#
loop_
_entity_poly.entity_id
_entity_poly.type
_entity_poly.pdbx_seq_one_letter_code
_entity_poly.pdbx_strand_id
1 'polypeptide(L)'
;TIMPNGRDRTSEFQTTVRTFASRRNGLDGPLPTTINRRQHPQSPTEQRGIFMQHAKRIGNDLSQTFLKLEQLSMIAKQSSLFHDRTMEIQDLTLSIKQDIGNLNRQIAQLQQYMRDTNGVKSKNSQTHSSSVVFVLQSKLATMSNDFKQVLEART
;
A
#
# COMPACT_ATOMS: atom_id res chain seq x y z
N THR A 1 19.79 32.78 21.57
CA THR A 1 20.86 32.00 20.92
C THR A 1 20.34 30.62 20.60
N ILE A 2 20.16 30.32 19.32
CA ILE A 2 19.58 29.06 18.81
C ILE A 2 20.66 27.97 18.90
N MET A 3 20.34 26.84 19.54
CA MET A 3 21.20 25.65 19.57
C MET A 3 21.08 24.89 18.25
N PRO A 4 22.19 24.60 17.53
CA PRO A 4 22.15 23.72 16.38
C PRO A 4 22.68 22.31 16.71
N ASN A 5 22.27 21.39 15.85
CA ASN A 5 22.87 20.11 15.52
C ASN A 5 22.55 18.92 16.43
N GLY A 6 21.41 18.29 16.14
CA GLY A 6 21.29 16.85 16.25
C GLY A 6 22.42 16.19 15.47
N ARG A 7 23.30 15.47 16.17
CA ARG A 7 24.39 14.69 15.56
C ARG A 7 23.81 13.77 14.48
N ASP A 8 24.38 13.81 13.29
CA ASP A 8 24.08 12.83 12.23
C ASP A 8 24.73 11.49 12.61
N ARG A 9 23.89 10.56 13.06
CA ARG A 9 24.30 9.22 13.53
C ARG A 9 24.29 8.16 12.42
N THR A 10 24.16 8.59 11.16
CA THR A 10 24.10 7.69 10.00
C THR A 10 25.37 6.87 9.85
N SER A 11 26.53 7.43 10.22
CA SER A 11 27.83 6.77 10.09
C SER A 11 27.99 5.58 11.05
N GLU A 12 27.53 5.73 12.29
CA GLU A 12 27.57 4.70 13.32
C GLU A 12 26.61 3.56 12.97
N PHE A 13 25.43 3.91 12.44
CA PHE A 13 24.47 2.93 11.95
C PHE A 13 25.05 2.10 10.79
N GLN A 14 25.63 2.75 9.77
CA GLN A 14 26.25 2.04 8.64
C GLN A 14 27.38 1.10 9.09
N THR A 15 28.21 1.55 10.03
CA THR A 15 29.31 0.74 10.59
C THR A 15 28.77 -0.48 11.33
N THR A 16 27.71 -0.31 12.12
CA THR A 16 27.06 -1.40 12.85
C THR A 16 26.42 -2.41 11.89
N VAL A 17 25.73 -1.95 10.84
CA VAL A 17 25.11 -2.81 9.82
C VAL A 17 26.16 -3.60 9.04
N ARG A 18 27.25 -2.97 8.61
CA ARG A 18 28.36 -3.69 7.94
C ARG A 18 28.95 -4.76 8.84
N THR A 19 29.21 -4.45 10.11
CA THR A 19 29.75 -5.41 11.08
C THR A 19 28.82 -6.60 11.27
N PHE A 20 27.50 -6.38 11.29
CA PHE A 20 26.51 -7.45 11.41
C PHE A 20 26.40 -8.31 10.14
N ALA A 21 26.50 -7.70 8.95
CA ALA A 21 26.49 -8.40 7.67
C ALA A 21 27.75 -9.27 7.49
N SER A 22 28.93 -8.75 7.84
CA SER A 22 30.19 -9.50 7.82
C SER A 22 30.17 -10.70 8.77
N ARG A 23 29.54 -10.57 9.94
CA ARG A 23 29.36 -11.69 10.88
C ARG A 23 28.38 -12.75 10.39
N ARG A 24 27.40 -12.38 9.56
CA ARG A 24 26.45 -13.35 8.97
C ARG A 24 27.02 -14.13 7.79
N ASN A 25 28.10 -13.64 7.18
CA ASN A 25 28.78 -14.27 6.04
C ASN A 25 30.17 -14.82 6.40
N GLY A 26 30.54 -14.80 7.70
CA GLY A 26 31.79 -15.32 8.22
C GLY A 26 31.72 -16.81 8.52
N LEU A 27 31.69 -17.63 7.48
CA LEU A 27 32.08 -19.03 7.52
C LEU A 27 33.12 -19.23 6.41
N ASP A 28 34.39 -19.03 6.77
CA ASP A 28 35.53 -19.52 6.00
C ASP A 28 35.53 -21.05 6.07
N GLY A 29 35.20 -21.70 4.95
CA GLY A 29 35.24 -23.14 4.77
C GLY A 29 34.78 -23.55 3.36
N PRO A 30 35.44 -24.51 2.68
CA PRO A 30 35.09 -24.87 1.31
C PRO A 30 33.69 -25.51 1.25
N LEU A 31 32.93 -25.12 0.23
CA LEU A 31 31.59 -25.58 -0.09
C LEU A 31 31.47 -27.13 -0.10
N PRO A 32 30.35 -27.68 0.39
CA PRO A 32 29.74 -28.80 -0.31
C PRO A 32 28.39 -28.35 -0.89
N THR A 33 28.32 -28.44 -2.20
CA THR A 33 27.12 -28.36 -3.02
C THR A 33 26.10 -29.38 -2.52
N THR A 34 25.15 -28.94 -1.70
CA THR A 34 23.91 -29.68 -1.48
C THR A 34 22.76 -28.73 -1.74
N ILE A 35 22.20 -28.85 -2.95
CA ILE A 35 20.91 -28.31 -3.32
C ILE A 35 19.87 -29.10 -2.52
N ASN A 36 19.73 -28.76 -1.24
CA ASN A 36 18.59 -29.13 -0.44
C ASN A 36 17.84 -27.84 -0.18
N ARG A 37 17.01 -27.47 -1.16
CA ARG A 37 15.93 -26.49 -1.01
C ARG A 37 14.91 -27.09 -0.02
N ARG A 38 15.32 -27.19 1.25
CA ARG A 38 14.43 -27.44 2.36
C ARG A 38 13.47 -26.26 2.37
N GLN A 39 12.18 -26.59 2.26
CA GLN A 39 11.06 -25.67 2.45
C GLN A 39 11.22 -25.03 3.83
N HIS A 40 11.90 -23.89 3.88
CA HIS A 40 12.01 -23.12 5.09
C HIS A 40 10.65 -22.46 5.32
N PRO A 41 10.03 -22.59 6.51
CA PRO A 41 8.86 -21.79 6.84
C PRO A 41 9.25 -20.32 6.64
N GLN A 42 8.45 -19.60 5.83
CA GLN A 42 8.75 -18.25 5.36
C GLN A 42 9.27 -17.37 6.51
N SER A 43 10.42 -16.74 6.31
CA SER A 43 11.01 -15.90 7.34
C SER A 43 10.08 -14.72 7.66
N PRO A 44 10.04 -14.23 8.92
CA PRO A 44 9.22 -13.07 9.30
C PRO A 44 9.49 -11.82 8.45
N THR A 45 10.68 -11.72 7.87
CA THR A 45 11.09 -10.67 6.94
C THR A 45 10.44 -10.79 5.57
N GLU A 46 10.28 -12.01 5.04
CA GLU A 46 9.59 -12.26 3.76
C GLU A 46 8.09 -12.00 3.88
N GLN A 47 7.46 -12.43 4.99
CA GLN A 47 6.04 -12.16 5.25
C GLN A 47 5.72 -10.66 5.39
N ARG A 48 6.65 -9.88 5.96
CA ARG A 48 6.55 -8.40 5.97
C ARG A 48 6.63 -7.83 4.55
N GLY A 49 7.54 -8.35 3.73
CA GLY A 49 7.68 -7.94 2.32
C GLY A 49 6.40 -8.17 1.52
N ILE A 50 5.76 -9.31 1.70
CA ILE A 50 4.50 -9.66 1.02
C ILE A 50 3.37 -8.70 1.44
N PHE A 51 3.16 -8.49 2.75
CA PHE A 51 2.16 -7.53 3.24
C PHE A 51 2.36 -6.14 2.62
N MET A 52 3.60 -5.63 2.65
CA MET A 52 3.91 -4.30 2.11
C MET A 52 3.75 -4.24 0.59
N GLN A 53 4.04 -5.33 -0.12
CA GLN A 53 3.80 -5.42 -1.57
C GLN A 53 2.32 -5.31 -1.90
N HIS A 54 1.45 -6.02 -1.16
CA HIS A 54 0.00 -5.92 -1.33
C HIS A 54 -0.51 -4.51 -0.97
N ALA A 55 -0.07 -3.96 0.16
CA ALA A 55 -0.44 -2.61 0.56
C ALA A 55 -0.03 -1.55 -0.48
N LYS A 56 1.16 -1.69 -1.08
CA LYS A 56 1.64 -0.81 -2.15
C LYS A 56 0.75 -0.88 -3.41
N ARG A 57 0.34 -2.08 -3.81
CA ARG A 57 -0.57 -2.26 -4.96
C ARG A 57 -1.90 -1.56 -4.73
N ILE A 58 -2.51 -1.77 -3.56
CA ILE A 58 -3.75 -1.08 -3.17
C ILE A 58 -3.56 0.44 -3.16
N GLY A 59 -2.42 0.93 -2.66
CA GLY A 59 -2.08 2.35 -2.68
C GLY A 59 -2.02 2.93 -4.10
N ASN A 60 -1.42 2.19 -5.05
CA ASN A 60 -1.39 2.59 -6.46
C ASN A 60 -2.80 2.61 -7.08
N ASP A 61 -3.60 1.57 -6.83
CA ASP A 61 -4.97 1.47 -7.35
C ASP A 61 -5.85 2.61 -6.81
N LEU A 62 -5.67 2.98 -5.52
CA LEU A 62 -6.31 4.16 -4.93
C LEU A 62 -5.91 5.43 -5.68
N SER A 63 -4.62 5.66 -5.93
CA SER A 63 -4.17 6.84 -6.67
C SER A 63 -4.76 6.89 -8.09
N GLN A 64 -4.81 5.77 -8.79
CA GLN A 64 -5.41 5.70 -10.13
C GLN A 64 -6.92 5.99 -10.10
N THR A 65 -7.63 5.44 -9.13
CA THR A 65 -9.07 5.67 -8.98
C THR A 65 -9.36 7.14 -8.63
N PHE A 66 -8.49 7.78 -7.84
CA PHE A 66 -8.59 9.20 -7.53
C PHE A 66 -8.46 10.08 -8.77
N LEU A 67 -7.51 9.78 -9.67
CA LEU A 67 -7.34 10.53 -10.92
C LEU A 67 -8.58 10.41 -11.81
N LYS A 68 -9.17 9.21 -11.92
CA LYS A 68 -10.43 9.01 -12.65
C LYS A 68 -11.57 9.83 -12.04
N LEU A 69 -11.64 9.87 -10.71
CA LEU A 69 -12.65 10.66 -9.99
C LEU A 69 -12.48 12.16 -10.21
N GLU A 70 -11.25 12.66 -10.23
CA GLU A 70 -10.95 14.05 -10.54
C GLU A 70 -11.38 14.40 -11.98
N GLN A 71 -11.05 13.55 -12.95
CA GLN A 71 -11.51 13.69 -14.33
C GLN A 71 -13.04 13.71 -14.41
N LEU A 72 -13.71 12.75 -13.75
CA LEU A 72 -15.18 12.70 -13.69
C LEU A 72 -15.77 14.00 -13.12
N SER A 73 -15.20 14.51 -12.02
CA SER A 73 -15.63 15.77 -11.40
C SER A 73 -15.48 16.96 -12.35
N MET A 74 -14.37 17.02 -13.08
CA MET A 74 -14.11 18.08 -14.06
C MET A 74 -15.14 18.06 -15.20
N ILE A 75 -15.34 16.91 -15.84
CA ILE A 75 -16.26 16.81 -16.99
C ILE A 75 -17.73 16.96 -16.57
N ALA A 76 -18.09 16.50 -15.36
CA ALA A 76 -19.45 16.65 -14.83
C ALA A 76 -19.80 18.12 -14.55
N LYS A 77 -18.82 18.95 -14.18
CA LYS A 77 -19.01 20.40 -14.00
C LYS A 77 -19.05 21.17 -15.31
N GLN A 78 -18.40 20.66 -16.36
CA GLN A 78 -18.24 21.33 -17.65
C GLN A 78 -19.27 20.93 -18.71
N SER A 79 -20.13 19.93 -18.43
CA SER A 79 -21.17 19.49 -19.37
C SER A 79 -22.23 20.57 -19.57
N SER A 80 -21.94 21.48 -20.51
CA SER A 80 -22.89 22.41 -21.10
C SER A 80 -23.79 21.68 -22.10
N LEU A 81 -25.01 22.19 -22.34
CA LEU A 81 -26.00 21.66 -23.30
C LEU A 81 -25.46 21.35 -24.70
N PHE A 82 -24.32 21.94 -25.09
CA PHE A 82 -23.69 21.79 -26.40
C PHE A 82 -22.44 20.88 -26.43
N HIS A 83 -21.96 20.42 -25.27
CA HIS A 83 -20.81 19.54 -25.13
C HIS A 83 -21.22 18.28 -24.35
N ASP A 84 -22.12 17.50 -24.94
CA ASP A 84 -22.62 16.28 -24.32
C ASP A 84 -21.51 15.22 -24.23
N ARG A 85 -21.01 15.01 -23.01
CA ARG A 85 -20.04 13.95 -22.66
C ARG A 85 -20.69 12.81 -21.89
N THR A 86 -21.99 12.56 -22.09
CA THR A 86 -22.73 11.56 -21.31
C THR A 86 -22.12 10.17 -21.38
N MET A 87 -21.56 9.74 -22.53
CA MET A 87 -20.89 8.45 -22.64
C MET A 87 -19.60 8.38 -21.80
N GLU A 88 -18.72 9.38 -21.88
CA GLU A 88 -17.48 9.43 -21.10
C GLU A 88 -17.77 9.46 -19.59
N ILE A 89 -18.78 10.23 -19.18
CA ILE A 89 -19.27 10.28 -17.79
C ILE A 89 -19.73 8.88 -17.35
N GLN A 90 -20.53 8.20 -18.18
CA GLN A 90 -21.04 6.87 -17.87
C GLN A 90 -19.92 5.84 -17.73
N ASP A 91 -18.95 5.85 -18.65
CA ASP A 91 -17.81 4.93 -18.64
C ASP A 91 -16.92 5.16 -17.41
N LEU A 92 -16.58 6.41 -17.10
CA LEU A 92 -15.83 6.75 -15.89
C LEU A 92 -16.60 6.35 -14.63
N THR A 93 -17.91 6.58 -14.59
CA THR A 93 -18.77 6.18 -13.46
C THR A 93 -18.73 4.67 -13.23
N LEU A 94 -18.85 3.87 -14.29
CA LEU A 94 -18.80 2.41 -14.18
C LEU A 94 -17.39 1.92 -13.79
N SER A 95 -16.34 2.49 -14.39
CA SER A 95 -14.96 2.14 -14.04
C SER A 95 -14.65 2.45 -12.58
N ILE A 96 -15.02 3.62 -12.06
CA ILE A 96 -14.80 3.99 -10.66
C ILE A 96 -15.59 3.08 -9.72
N LYS A 97 -16.85 2.74 -10.04
CA LYS A 97 -17.64 1.76 -9.26
C LYS A 97 -16.93 0.41 -9.16
N GLN A 98 -16.40 -0.09 -10.28
CA GLN A 98 -15.66 -1.34 -10.30
C GLN A 98 -14.38 -1.26 -9.47
N ASP A 99 -13.62 -0.16 -9.60
CA ASP A 99 -12.38 0.07 -8.87
C ASP A 99 -12.62 0.14 -7.36
N ILE A 100 -13.64 0.87 -6.88
CA ILE A 100 -14.02 0.92 -5.46
C ILE A 100 -14.39 -0.48 -4.95
N GLY A 101 -15.11 -1.28 -5.75
CA GLY A 101 -15.45 -2.66 -5.42
C GLY A 101 -14.22 -3.56 -5.32
N ASN A 102 -13.26 -3.42 -6.26
CA ASN A 102 -11.98 -4.12 -6.25
C ASN A 102 -11.14 -3.74 -5.03
N LEU A 103 -11.01 -2.44 -4.75
CA LEU A 103 -10.26 -1.90 -3.62
C LEU A 103 -10.80 -2.42 -2.28
N ASN A 104 -12.13 -2.44 -2.10
CA ASN A 104 -12.74 -3.03 -0.91
C ASN A 104 -12.34 -4.50 -0.73
N ARG A 105 -12.41 -5.30 -1.79
CA ARG A 105 -12.01 -6.73 -1.73
C ARG A 105 -10.53 -6.89 -1.40
N GLN A 106 -9.64 -6.13 -2.04
CA GLN A 106 -8.20 -6.20 -1.80
C GLN A 106 -7.85 -5.80 -0.35
N ILE A 107 -8.50 -4.78 0.21
CA ILE A 107 -8.30 -4.37 1.60
C ILE A 107 -8.81 -5.44 2.57
N ALA A 108 -9.95 -6.06 2.29
CA ALA A 108 -10.47 -7.17 3.10
C ALA A 108 -9.51 -8.38 3.07
N GLN A 109 -8.94 -8.71 1.91
CA GLN A 109 -7.92 -9.75 1.78
C GLN A 109 -6.64 -9.41 2.56
N LEU A 110 -6.19 -8.15 2.49
CA LEU A 110 -5.03 -7.68 3.25
C LEU A 110 -5.25 -7.79 4.76
N GLN A 111 -6.46 -7.47 5.22
CA GLN A 111 -6.87 -7.67 6.62
C GLN A 111 -6.88 -9.13 7.02
N GLN A 112 -7.42 -10.02 6.18
CA GLN A 112 -7.43 -11.45 6.46
C GLN A 112 -6.00 -11.99 6.58
N TYR A 113 -5.13 -11.62 5.63
CA TYR A 113 -3.72 -11.99 5.65
C TYR A 113 -3.03 -11.59 6.97
N MET A 114 -3.33 -10.40 7.50
CA MET A 114 -2.82 -9.99 8.81
C MET A 114 -3.32 -10.90 9.94
N ARG A 115 -4.61 -11.26 9.95
CA ARG A 115 -5.20 -12.14 10.97
C ARG A 115 -4.51 -13.50 10.98
N ASP A 116 -4.28 -14.06 9.79
CA ASP A 116 -3.64 -15.37 9.63
C ASP A 116 -2.16 -15.37 10.04
N THR A 117 -1.48 -14.22 9.94
CA THR A 117 -0.06 -14.07 10.33
C THR A 117 0.15 -13.49 11.74
N ASN A 118 -0.91 -13.26 12.52
CA ASN A 118 -0.81 -12.65 13.85
C ASN A 118 -0.03 -13.49 14.87
N GLY A 119 0.03 -14.82 14.73
CA GLY A 119 0.76 -15.70 15.66
C GLY A 119 2.29 -15.62 15.58
N VAL A 120 2.85 -14.99 14.54
CA VAL A 120 4.29 -15.03 14.22
C VAL A 120 4.97 -13.64 14.33
N LYS A 121 4.21 -12.56 14.54
CA LYS A 121 4.70 -11.18 14.40
C LYS A 121 4.88 -10.45 15.73
N SER A 122 5.88 -9.57 15.80
CA SER A 122 6.07 -8.68 16.96
C SER A 122 4.94 -7.64 17.07
N LYS A 123 4.60 -7.25 18.32
CA LYS A 123 3.53 -6.29 18.63
C LYS A 123 3.62 -4.99 17.81
N ASN A 124 4.82 -4.42 17.68
CA ASN A 124 5.05 -3.20 16.90
C ASN A 124 4.74 -3.39 15.40
N SER A 125 5.04 -4.57 14.84
CA SER A 125 4.75 -4.86 13.43
C SER A 125 3.25 -4.97 13.20
N GLN A 126 2.54 -5.60 14.14
CA GLN A 126 1.09 -5.76 14.08
C GLN A 126 0.40 -4.39 14.14
N THR A 127 0.81 -3.51 15.06
CA THR A 127 0.29 -2.14 15.14
C THR A 127 0.49 -1.38 13.83
N HIS A 128 1.70 -1.43 13.26
CA HIS A 128 1.99 -0.75 12.00
C HIS A 128 1.10 -1.27 10.85
N SER A 129 1.01 -2.59 10.68
CA SER A 129 0.16 -3.19 9.65
C SER A 129 -1.32 -2.79 9.83
N SER A 130 -1.81 -2.72 11.08
CA SER A 130 -3.18 -2.25 11.35
C SER A 130 -3.38 -0.79 10.99
N SER A 131 -2.41 0.08 11.30
CA SER A 131 -2.44 1.48 10.90
C SER A 131 -2.45 1.65 9.38
N VAL A 132 -1.67 0.86 8.64
CA VAL A 132 -1.67 0.89 7.17
C VAL A 132 -3.05 0.56 6.61
N VAL A 133 -3.65 -0.54 7.08
CA VAL A 133 -5.00 -0.93 6.66
C VAL A 133 -6.02 0.17 6.96
N PHE A 134 -5.97 0.75 8.17
CA PHE A 134 -6.88 1.82 8.56
C PHE A 134 -6.76 3.04 7.63
N VAL A 135 -5.54 3.45 7.28
CA VAL A 135 -5.31 4.55 6.34
C VAL A 135 -5.88 4.24 4.95
N LEU A 136 -5.69 3.01 4.45
CA LEU A 136 -6.24 2.59 3.16
C LEU A 136 -7.78 2.62 3.18
N GLN A 137 -8.41 2.15 4.26
CA GLN A 137 -9.85 2.19 4.44
C GLN A 137 -10.38 3.63 4.51
N SER A 138 -9.73 4.50 5.27
CA SER A 138 -10.11 5.91 5.38
C SER A 138 -10.04 6.61 4.02
N LYS A 139 -8.97 6.39 3.26
CA LYS A 139 -8.84 6.94 1.89
C LYS A 139 -9.93 6.43 0.95
N LEU A 140 -10.23 5.13 0.99
CA LEU A 140 -11.30 4.55 0.18
C LEU A 140 -12.68 5.10 0.56
N ALA A 141 -12.95 5.30 1.84
CA ALA A 141 -14.19 5.88 2.33
C ALA A 141 -14.36 7.34 1.86
N THR A 142 -13.32 8.16 1.98
CA THR A 142 -13.32 9.53 1.44
C THR A 142 -13.60 9.54 -0.05
N MET A 143 -12.88 8.73 -0.83
CA MET A 143 -13.08 8.63 -2.27
C MET A 143 -14.50 8.18 -2.65
N SER A 144 -15.07 7.23 -1.90
CA SER A 144 -16.44 6.76 -2.14
C SER A 144 -17.48 7.84 -1.87
N ASN A 145 -17.23 8.67 -0.84
CA ASN A 145 -18.07 9.81 -0.52
C ASN A 145 -17.97 10.91 -1.59
N ASP A 146 -16.75 11.26 -2.02
CA ASP A 146 -16.52 12.24 -3.07
C ASP A 146 -17.16 11.81 -4.40
N PHE A 147 -17.06 10.52 -4.74
CA PHE A 147 -17.73 9.94 -5.90
C PHE A 147 -19.25 10.08 -5.82
N LYS A 148 -19.84 9.80 -4.65
CA LYS A 148 -21.27 9.98 -4.43
C LYS A 148 -21.68 11.45 -4.64
N GLN A 149 -20.93 12.40 -4.07
CA GLN A 149 -21.23 13.84 -4.21
C GLN A 149 -21.19 14.32 -5.67
N VAL A 150 -20.23 13.83 -6.46
CA VAL A 150 -20.13 14.16 -7.89
C VAL A 150 -21.35 13.67 -8.67
N LEU A 151 -21.87 12.48 -8.33
CA LEU A 151 -23.08 11.95 -8.97
C LEU A 151 -24.34 12.72 -8.53
N GLU A 152 -24.46 13.05 -7.24
CA GLU A 152 -25.59 13.80 -6.69
C GLU A 152 -25.69 15.22 -7.28
N ALA A 153 -24.56 15.88 -7.54
CA ALA A 153 -24.55 17.22 -8.15
C ALA A 153 -25.10 17.24 -9.60
N ARG A 154 -25.31 16.08 -10.24
CA ARG A 154 -25.82 15.95 -11.60
C ARG A 154 -27.31 15.60 -11.67
N THR A 155 -27.82 14.86 -10.69
CA THR A 155 -29.25 14.50 -10.57
C THR A 155 -30.09 15.67 -10.11
#